data_AF-A0A0K0E5K1-F1
#
_entry.id   AF-A0A0K0E5K1-F1
#
_cell.length_a   1.000
_cell.length_b   1.000
_cell.length_c   1.000
_cell.angle_alpha   90.00
_cell.angle_beta   90.00
_cell.angle_gamma   90.00
#
_symmetry.space_group_name_H-M   'P 1'
#
loop_
_entity.id
_entity.type
_entity.pdbx_description
1 polymer ?
#
loop_
_entity_poly.entity_id
_entity_poly.type
_entity_poly.pdbx_seq_one_letter_code
_entity_poly.pdbx_strand_id
1 'polypeptide(L)'
;MGDCFECKISGTIASALAGCWALYSTKAPYYVKNPRHKIILYTIASGCFYISFARWNLYPPFASLREEAALREQIRQELIKYSPP
;
A
#
# COMPACT_ATOMS: atom_id res chain seq x y z
N MET A 1 -7.99 3.14 -12.55
CA MET A 1 -6.63 2.65 -12.23
C MET A 1 -6.80 1.59 -11.16
N GLY A 2 -6.48 0.35 -11.49
CA GLY A 2 -6.99 -0.84 -10.79
C GLY A 2 -6.33 -1.07 -9.43
N ASP A 3 -7.16 -1.40 -8.44
CA ASP A 3 -6.74 -1.82 -7.11
C ASP A 3 -6.25 -3.28 -7.15
N CYS A 4 -4.92 -3.47 -7.18
CA CYS A 4 -4.28 -4.79 -7.24
C CYS A 4 -3.85 -5.28 -5.83
N PHE A 5 -3.70 -6.59 -5.64
CA PHE A 5 -3.03 -7.15 -4.43
C PHE A 5 -1.60 -6.60 -4.27
N GLU A 6 -0.89 -6.42 -5.38
CA GLU A 6 0.39 -5.73 -5.41
C GLU A 6 0.28 -4.27 -4.97
N CYS A 7 -0.81 -3.57 -5.30
CA CYS A 7 -1.07 -2.20 -4.84
C CYS A 7 -1.38 -2.15 -3.34
N LYS A 8 -2.07 -3.18 -2.82
CA LYS A 8 -2.28 -3.35 -1.37
C LYS A 8 -0.94 -3.53 -0.66
N ILE A 9 -0.08 -4.41 -1.16
CA ILE A 9 1.26 -4.65 -0.58
C ILE A 9 2.13 -3.40 -0.71
N SER A 10 2.25 -2.82 -1.89
CA SER A 10 3.13 -1.66 -2.12
C SER A 10 2.67 -0.44 -1.34
N GLY A 11 1.36 -0.17 -1.24
CA GLY A 11 0.82 0.91 -0.42
C GLY A 11 1.00 0.68 1.08
N THR A 12 0.92 -0.57 1.54
CA THR A 12 1.17 -0.94 2.94
C THR A 12 2.65 -0.76 3.28
N ILE A 13 3.55 -1.29 2.45
CA ILE A 13 5.00 -1.17 2.65
C ILE A 13 5.44 0.30 2.55
N ALA A 14 4.94 1.07 1.58
CA ALA A 14 5.29 2.48 1.42
C ALA A 14 4.89 3.31 2.64
N SER A 15 3.68 3.09 3.17
CA SER A 15 3.23 3.77 4.40
C SER A 15 4.03 3.35 5.63
N ALA A 16 4.38 2.06 5.78
CA ALA A 16 5.23 1.60 6.87
C ALA A 16 6.64 2.21 6.79
N LEU A 17 7.26 2.25 5.60
CA LEU A 17 8.58 2.85 5.38
C LEU A 17 8.58 4.36 5.64
N ALA A 18 7.53 5.08 5.25
CA ALA A 18 7.39 6.49 5.58
C ALA A 18 7.36 6.74 7.10
N GLY A 19 6.65 5.89 7.84
CA GLY A 19 6.64 5.92 9.31
C GLY A 19 8.02 5.64 9.92
N CYS A 20 8.73 4.62 9.42
CA CYS A 20 10.10 4.32 9.84
C CYS A 20 11.07 5.46 9.54
N TRP A 21 10.95 6.11 8.38
CA TRP A 21 11.77 7.25 8.01
C TRP A 21 11.50 8.45 8.93
N ALA A 22 10.24 8.74 9.24
CA ALA A 22 9.88 9.80 10.19
C ALA A 22 10.49 9.55 11.58
N LEU A 23 10.45 8.31 12.07
CA LEU A 23 11.12 7.92 13.33
C LEU A 23 12.64 8.03 13.24
N TYR A 24 13.26 7.61 12.14
CA TYR A 24 14.71 7.73 11.95
C TYR A 24 15.15 9.21 11.98
N SER A 25 14.39 10.07 11.31
CA SER A 25 14.63 11.52 11.28
C SER A 25 14.58 12.17 12.67
N THR A 26 13.83 11.61 13.64
CA THR A 26 13.84 12.11 15.02
C THR A 26 15.19 12.01 15.73
N LYS A 27 16.11 11.16 15.24
CA LYS A 27 17.47 11.03 15.78
C LYS A 27 18.41 12.17 15.35
N ALA A 28 18.01 12.98 14.36
CA ALA A 28 18.83 14.09 13.91
C ALA A 28 18.96 15.15 15.03
N PRO A 29 20.14 15.81 15.16
CA PRO A 29 20.44 16.73 16.27
C PRO A 29 19.45 17.90 16.39
N TYR A 30 18.81 18.29 15.30
CA TYR A 30 17.76 19.31 15.28
C TYR A 30 16.53 18.91 16.12
N TYR A 31 16.04 17.67 15.99
CA TYR A 31 14.85 17.20 16.69
C TYR A 31 15.13 16.75 18.12
N VAL A 32 16.40 16.47 18.45
CA VAL A 32 16.85 16.25 19.84
C VAL A 32 16.75 17.55 20.65
N LYS A 33 17.11 18.69 20.04
CA LYS A 33 17.06 20.02 20.69
C LYS A 33 15.65 20.62 20.72
N ASN A 34 14.76 20.21 19.82
CA ASN A 34 13.41 20.77 19.67
C ASN A 34 12.30 19.73 19.91
N PRO A 35 11.89 19.51 21.18
CA PRO A 35 10.95 18.44 21.54
C PRO A 35 9.55 18.62 20.92
N ARG A 36 9.10 19.85 20.68
CA ARG A 36 7.80 20.12 20.01
C ARG A 36 7.75 19.57 18.60
N HIS A 37 8.82 19.75 17.82
CA HIS A 37 8.92 19.24 16.46
C HIS A 37 9.07 17.71 16.43
N LYS A 38 9.69 17.14 17.46
CA LYS A 38 9.78 15.69 17.65
C LYS A 38 8.38 15.05 17.81
N ILE A 39 7.48 15.70 18.54
CA ILE A 39 6.09 15.22 18.71
C ILE A 39 5.36 15.18 17.35
N ILE A 40 5.56 16.19 16.50
CA ILE A 40 4.96 16.23 15.15
C ILE A 40 5.45 15.04 14.30
N LEU A 41 6.74 14.70 14.38
CA LEU A 41 7.26 13.51 13.68
C LEU A 41 6.67 12.21 14.22
N TYR A 42 6.46 12.10 15.55
CA TYR A 42 5.80 10.94 16.13
C TYR A 42 4.35 10.81 15.70
N THR A 43 3.60 11.92 15.60
CA THR A 43 2.21 11.87 15.13
C THR A 43 2.15 11.46 13.66
N ILE A 44 3.02 12.00 12.81
CA ILE A 44 3.15 11.57 11.41
C ILE A 44 3.47 10.07 11.33
N ALA A 45 4.47 9.60 12.09
CA ALA A 45 4.82 8.19 12.12
C ALA A 45 3.64 7.29 12.54
N SER A 46 2.93 7.68 13.60
CA SER A 46 1.76 6.94 14.09
C SER A 46 0.65 6.87 13.04
N GLY A 47 0.38 7.98 12.31
CA GLY A 47 -0.60 8.02 11.24
C GLY A 47 -0.21 7.10 10.08
N CYS A 48 1.06 7.11 9.69
CA CYS A 48 1.58 6.20 8.66
C CYS A 48 1.41 4.72 9.03
N PHE A 49 1.70 4.34 10.28
CA PHE A 49 1.48 2.97 10.74
C PHE A 49 -0.01 2.61 10.80
N TYR A 50 -0.87 3.55 11.20
CA TYR A 50 -2.31 3.33 11.22
C TYR A 50 -2.89 3.13 9.82
N ILE A 51 -2.45 3.92 8.84
CA ILE A 51 -2.82 3.77 7.43
C ILE A 51 -2.36 2.40 6.90
N SER A 52 -1.14 2.00 7.24
CA SER A 52 -0.59 0.70 6.85
C SER A 52 -1.41 -0.45 7.44
N PHE A 53 -1.75 -0.35 8.73
CA PHE A 53 -2.58 -1.33 9.42
C PHE A 53 -4.02 -1.40 8.87
N ALA A 54 -4.64 -0.25 8.60
CA ALA A 54 -5.96 -0.15 7.99
C ALA A 54 -5.96 -0.73 6.57
N ARG A 55 -4.93 -0.44 5.77
CA ARG A 55 -4.76 -1.03 4.44
C ARG A 55 -4.63 -2.55 4.50
N TRP A 56 -3.95 -3.08 5.51
CA TRP A 56 -3.76 -4.53 5.63
C TRP A 56 -5.02 -5.26 6.09
N ASN A 57 -5.70 -4.76 7.12
CA ASN A 57 -6.80 -5.46 7.80
C ASN A 57 -8.19 -5.12 7.28
N LEU A 58 -8.46 -3.86 6.92
CA LEU A 58 -9.81 -3.40 6.55
C LEU A 58 -10.12 -3.63 5.07
N TYR A 59 -9.11 -3.49 4.21
CA TYR A 59 -9.32 -3.72 2.78
C TYR A 59 -9.20 -5.22 2.51
N PRO A 60 -10.29 -5.90 2.09
CA PRO A 60 -10.18 -7.30 1.69
C PRO A 60 -9.12 -7.42 0.58
N PRO A 61 -8.36 -8.54 0.52
CA PRO A 61 -7.63 -8.84 -0.70
C PRO A 61 -8.69 -8.96 -1.78
N PHE A 62 -8.81 -7.96 -2.67
CA PHE A 62 -9.90 -7.88 -3.64
C PHE A 62 -9.84 -9.04 -4.63
N ALA A 63 -10.38 -10.20 -4.21
CA ALA A 63 -10.52 -11.40 -5.00
C ALA A 63 -11.42 -11.14 -6.22
N SER A 64 -12.37 -10.21 -6.09
CA SER A 64 -13.28 -9.82 -7.17
C SER A 64 -12.58 -9.26 -8.41
N LEU A 65 -11.47 -8.52 -8.28
CA LEU A 65 -10.72 -8.04 -9.45
C LEU A 65 -9.83 -9.12 -10.08
N ARG A 66 -9.43 -10.14 -9.32
CA ARG A 66 -8.71 -11.30 -9.88
C ARG A 66 -9.65 -12.20 -10.67
N GLU A 67 -10.88 -12.40 -10.19
CA GLU A 67 -11.90 -13.16 -10.93
C GLU A 67 -12.29 -12.43 -12.22
N GLU A 68 -12.52 -11.11 -12.18
CA GLU A 68 -12.84 -10.36 -13.40
C GLU A 68 -11.67 -10.35 -14.40
N ALA A 69 -10.43 -10.17 -13.93
CA ALA A 69 -9.26 -10.22 -14.80
C ALA A 69 -9.01 -11.63 -15.38
N ALA A 70 -9.14 -12.68 -14.55
CA ALA A 70 -8.99 -14.06 -15.00
C ALA A 70 -10.11 -14.48 -15.97
N LEU A 71 -11.35 -14.07 -15.72
CA LEU A 71 -12.48 -14.29 -16.62
C LEU A 71 -12.24 -13.59 -17.96
N ARG A 72 -11.73 -12.35 -17.96
CA ARG A 72 -11.43 -11.60 -19.17
C ARG A 72 -10.31 -12.25 -20.00
N GLU A 73 -9.32 -12.83 -19.34
CA GLU A 73 -8.26 -13.60 -20.00
C GLU A 73 -8.77 -14.94 -20.56
N GLN A 74 -9.64 -15.65 -19.84
CA GLN A 74 -10.28 -16.86 -20.34
C GLN A 74 -11.14 -16.60 -21.58
N ILE A 75 -11.99 -15.57 -21.54
CA ILE A 75 -12.81 -15.16 -22.70
C ILE A 75 -11.93 -14.85 -23.91
N ARG A 76 -10.79 -14.16 -23.70
CA ARG A 76 -9.84 -13.85 -24.77
C ARG A 76 -9.22 -15.11 -25.38
N GLN A 77 -8.83 -16.08 -24.54
CA GLN A 77 -8.27 -17.34 -25.01
C GLN A 77 -9.30 -18.18 -25.77
N GLU A 78 -10.56 -18.21 -25.32
CA GLU A 78 -11.63 -18.88 -26.06
C GLU A 78 -11.90 -18.22 -27.42
N LEU A 79 -11.90 -16.88 -27.48
CA LEU A 79 -12.04 -16.13 -28.73
C LEU A 79 -10.92 -16.45 -29.73
N ILE A 80 -9.68 -16.56 -29.26
CA ILE A 80 -8.53 -16.95 -30.11
C ILE A 80 -8.65 -18.39 -30.57
N LYS A 81 -9.17 -19.29 -29.73
CA LYS A 81 -9.39 -20.70 -30.08
C LYS A 81 -10.51 -20.89 -31.12
N TYR A 82 -11.56 -20.08 -31.05
CA TYR A 82 -12.70 -20.15 -31.97
C TYR A 82 -12.54 -19.35 -33.26
N SER A 83 -11.61 -18.40 -33.30
CA SER A 83 -11.24 -17.64 -34.51
C SER A 83 -9.75 -17.82 -34.80
N PRO A 84 -9.31 -19.01 -35.24
CA PRO A 84 -7.96 -19.17 -35.75
C PRO A 84 -7.78 -18.31 -37.01
N PRO A 85 -6.55 -17.84 -37.31
CA PRO A 85 -6.26 -17.06 -38.50
C PRO A 85 -6.58 -17.81 -39.81
#